data_AF-A0ABD3WNT0-F1
#
_entry.id   AF-A0ABD3WNT0-F1
#
_cell.length_a   1.000
_cell.length_b   1.000
_cell.length_c   1.000
_cell.angle_alpha   90.00
_cell.angle_beta   90.00
_cell.angle_gamma   90.00
#
_symmetry.space_group_name_H-M   'P 1'
#
loop_
_entity.id
_entity.type
_entity.pdbx_description
1 polymer ?
#
loop_
_entity_poly.entity_id
_entity_poly.type
_entity_poly.pdbx_seq_one_letter_code
_entity_poly.pdbx_strand_id
1 'polypeptide(L)'
;MSLSNAEKEMQCVLHWFDGWSKMQKEDFLKDLADKAVPDNVETLFESMRYMDVRDRPPSIFQCQLKLFTQWFDGWTDKERNDFMIQLQQLDPSFVAEFNEHVSRQQHSV
;
A
#
# COMPACT_ATOMS: atom_id res chain seq x y z
N MET A 1 24.48 9.89 9.11
CA MET A 1 23.65 8.81 9.69
C MET A 1 23.28 7.90 8.55
N SER A 2 23.54 6.60 8.65
CA SER A 2 23.13 5.65 7.61
C SER A 2 21.63 5.38 7.76
N LEU A 3 20.88 5.46 6.66
CA LEU A 3 19.46 5.08 6.63
C LEU A 3 19.33 3.61 7.01
N SER A 4 18.36 3.31 7.87
CA SER A 4 17.91 1.94 8.18
C SER A 4 17.35 1.25 6.94
N ASN A 5 17.17 -0.08 7.02
CA ASN A 5 16.60 -0.82 5.92
C ASN A 5 15.14 -0.41 5.65
N ALA A 6 14.33 -0.24 6.70
CA ALA A 6 12.95 0.22 6.57
C ALA A 6 12.87 1.60 5.90
N GLU A 7 13.74 2.55 6.26
CA GLU A 7 13.78 3.87 5.61
C GLU A 7 14.11 3.75 4.11
N LYS A 8 15.02 2.84 3.71
CA LYS A 8 15.34 2.61 2.29
C LYS A 8 14.17 1.96 1.55
N GLU A 9 13.49 1.01 2.19
CA GLU A 9 12.29 0.36 1.65
C GLU A 9 11.18 1.39 1.43
N MET A 10 10.92 2.25 2.42
CA MET A 10 9.96 3.36 2.30
C MET A 10 10.30 4.29 1.13
N GLN A 11 11.56 4.74 1.03
CA GLN A 11 11.99 5.60 -0.08
C GLN A 11 11.81 4.91 -1.44
N CYS A 12 12.03 3.59 -1.51
CA CYS A 12 11.80 2.82 -2.72
C CYS A 12 10.32 2.82 -3.12
N VAL A 13 9.42 2.59 -2.16
CA VAL A 13 7.97 2.58 -2.39
C VAL A 13 7.47 3.98 -2.77
N LEU A 14 7.94 5.03 -2.10
CA LEU A 14 7.59 6.42 -2.44
C LEU A 14 8.05 6.80 -3.85
N HIS A 15 9.24 6.35 -4.26
CA HIS A 15 9.72 6.56 -5.61
C HIS A 15 8.85 5.82 -6.65
N TRP A 16 8.39 4.60 -6.35
CA TRP A 16 7.44 3.90 -7.21
C TRP A 16 6.09 4.63 -7.28
N PHE A 17 5.61 5.12 -6.14
CA PHE A 17 4.35 5.84 -6.02
C PHE A 17 4.29 7.10 -6.88
N ASP A 18 5.41 7.84 -7.00
CA ASP A 18 5.50 8.99 -7.90
C ASP A 18 5.28 8.59 -9.37
N GLY A 19 5.77 7.42 -9.77
CA GLY A 19 5.62 6.85 -11.12
C GLY A 19 4.29 6.12 -11.37
N TRP A 20 3.43 5.96 -10.37
CA TRP A 20 2.16 5.26 -10.53
C TRP A 20 1.09 6.13 -11.17
N SER A 21 0.32 5.50 -12.06
CA SER A 21 -0.91 6.10 -12.59
C SER A 21 -1.96 6.25 -11.49
N LYS A 22 -2.94 7.12 -11.72
CA LYS A 22 -4.06 7.31 -10.78
C LYS A 22 -4.75 5.99 -10.43
N MET A 23 -4.99 5.12 -11.42
CA MET A 23 -5.63 3.82 -11.21
C MET A 23 -4.77 2.89 -10.32
N GLN A 24 -3.44 2.90 -10.50
CA GLN A 24 -2.52 2.13 -9.65
C GLN A 24 -2.47 2.67 -8.22
N LYS A 25 -2.54 3.99 -8.04
CA LYS A 25 -2.66 4.60 -6.71
C LYS A 25 -3.97 4.20 -6.05
N GLU A 26 -5.09 4.23 -6.76
CA GLU A 26 -6.40 3.78 -6.24
C GLU A 26 -6.38 2.30 -5.80
N ASP A 27 -5.72 1.42 -6.55
CA ASP A 27 -5.58 0.01 -6.16
C ASP A 27 -4.64 -0.18 -4.96
N PHE A 28 -3.53 0.57 -4.91
CA PHE A 28 -2.65 0.60 -3.75
C PHE A 28 -3.35 1.12 -2.49
N LEU A 29 -4.23 2.12 -2.61
CA LEU A 29 -5.01 2.66 -1.51
C LEU A 29 -5.90 1.61 -0.86
N LYS A 30 -6.59 0.80 -1.68
CA LYS A 30 -7.43 -0.30 -1.18
C LYS A 30 -6.58 -1.32 -0.43
N ASP A 31 -5.50 -1.78 -1.06
CA ASP A 31 -4.56 -2.74 -0.46
C ASP A 31 -3.97 -2.25 0.88
N LEU A 32 -3.64 -0.96 0.95
CA LEU A 32 -3.14 -0.33 2.17
C LEU A 32 -4.23 -0.21 3.24
N ALA A 33 -5.46 0.15 2.86
CA ALA A 33 -6.59 0.25 3.79
C ALA A 33 -6.96 -1.11 4.38
N ASP A 34 -6.97 -2.16 3.56
CA ASP A 34 -7.22 -3.53 4.00
C ASP A 34 -6.14 -4.02 4.99
N LYS A 35 -4.88 -3.62 4.79
CA LYS A 35 -3.76 -3.95 5.70
C LYS A 35 -3.75 -3.13 6.98
N ALA A 36 -4.28 -1.91 6.95
CA ALA A 36 -4.37 -1.04 8.11
C ALA A 36 -5.54 -1.41 9.03
N VAL A 37 -6.55 -2.12 8.52
CA VAL A 37 -7.68 -2.63 9.31
C VAL A 37 -7.41 -4.09 9.72
N PRO A 38 -7.31 -4.40 11.02
CA PRO A 38 -6.87 -5.72 11.50
C PRO A 38 -7.80 -6.91 11.16
N ASP A 39 -8.96 -6.70 10.54
CA ASP A 39 -9.99 -7.74 10.35
C ASP A 39 -10.04 -8.38 8.96
N ASN A 40 -9.30 -7.91 7.94
CA ASN A 40 -9.49 -8.36 6.54
C ASN A 40 -8.22 -8.65 5.71
N VAL A 41 -7.08 -8.87 6.38
CA VAL A 41 -5.75 -8.80 5.75
C VAL A 41 -5.45 -9.92 4.72
N GLU A 42 -6.19 -11.02 4.69
CA GLU A 42 -5.86 -12.18 3.83
C GLU A 42 -6.58 -12.25 2.48
N THR A 43 -7.73 -11.59 2.28
CA THR A 43 -8.64 -11.97 1.17
C THR A 43 -8.53 -11.15 -0.11
N LEU A 44 -8.12 -9.88 -0.06
CA LEU A 44 -8.24 -8.97 -1.22
C LEU A 44 -7.04 -9.04 -2.18
N PHE A 45 -5.82 -9.13 -1.67
CA PHE A 45 -4.64 -9.27 -2.53
C PHE A 45 -4.63 -10.61 -3.28
N GLU A 46 -5.07 -11.70 -2.64
CA GLU A 46 -5.29 -12.97 -3.33
C GLU A 46 -6.39 -12.85 -4.39
N SER A 47 -7.54 -12.25 -4.07
CA SER A 47 -8.64 -12.09 -5.04
C SER A 47 -8.24 -11.26 -6.27
N MET A 48 -7.41 -10.23 -6.08
CA MET A 48 -6.88 -9.41 -7.18
C MET A 48 -5.85 -10.21 -8.01
N ARG A 49 -5.04 -11.04 -7.35
CA ARG A 49 -4.11 -11.98 -8.00
C ARG A 49 -4.83 -13.08 -8.79
N TYR A 50 -6.03 -13.50 -8.38
CA TYR A 50 -6.87 -14.48 -9.09
C TYR A 50 -7.66 -13.86 -10.27
N MET A 51 -7.98 -12.57 -10.24
CA MET A 51 -8.68 -11.89 -11.35
C MET A 51 -7.80 -11.64 -12.59
N ASP A 52 -6.47 -11.62 -12.43
CA ASP A 52 -5.50 -11.43 -13.53
C ASP A 52 -4.88 -12.75 -14.02
N VAL A 53 -5.46 -13.92 -13.64
CA VAL A 53 -4.98 -15.25 -14.08
C VAL A 53 -5.60 -15.63 -15.41
N ARG A 54 -5.18 -14.98 -16.49
CA ARG A 54 -5.21 -15.54 -17.85
C ARG A 54 -3.96 -15.10 -18.62
N ASP A 55 -2.86 -15.84 -18.45
CA ASP A 55 -1.70 -15.91 -19.35
C ASP A 55 -0.82 -14.65 -19.56
N ARG A 56 -0.82 -13.66 -18.66
CA ARG A 56 0.11 -12.51 -18.74
C ARG A 56 1.21 -12.57 -17.67
N PRO A 57 2.49 -12.32 -18.01
CA PRO A 57 3.52 -12.12 -16.99
C PRO A 57 3.12 -10.98 -16.06
N PRO A 58 3.41 -11.08 -14.75
CA PRO A 58 2.97 -10.08 -13.79
C PRO A 58 3.52 -8.70 -14.17
N SER A 59 2.69 -7.67 -14.04
CA SER A 59 3.13 -6.31 -14.30
C SER A 59 4.19 -5.87 -13.29
N ILE A 60 5.04 -4.91 -13.67
CA ILE A 60 6.05 -4.32 -12.76
C ILE A 60 5.37 -3.82 -11.47
N PHE A 61 4.17 -3.27 -11.59
CA PHE A 61 3.35 -2.84 -10.46
C PHE A 61 3.00 -3.97 -9.49
N GLN A 62 2.58 -5.13 -10.00
CA GLN A 62 2.31 -6.30 -9.15
C GLN A 62 3.57 -6.77 -8.41
N CYS A 63 4.75 -6.72 -9.06
CA CYS A 63 6.02 -7.02 -8.40
C CYS A 63 6.36 -5.99 -7.30
N GLN A 64 6.12 -4.69 -7.57
CA GLN A 64 6.30 -3.62 -6.59
C GLN A 64 5.38 -3.79 -5.36
N LEU A 65 4.09 -4.09 -5.59
CA LEU A 65 3.13 -4.35 -4.50
C LEU A 65 3.49 -5.57 -3.66
N LYS A 66 4.00 -6.64 -4.29
CA LYS A 66 4.46 -7.83 -3.57
C LYS A 66 5.62 -7.50 -2.64
N LEU A 67 6.61 -6.74 -3.12
CA LEU A 67 7.74 -6.29 -2.30
C LEU A 67 7.27 -5.38 -1.17
N PHE A 68 6.41 -4.41 -1.48
CA PHE A 68 5.79 -3.55 -0.48
C PHE A 68 5.10 -4.35 0.62
N THR A 69 4.32 -5.36 0.27
CA THR A 69 3.62 -6.21 1.24
C THR A 69 4.60 -6.89 2.18
N GLN A 70 5.66 -7.50 1.63
CA GLN A 70 6.70 -8.16 2.43
C GLN A 70 7.43 -7.19 3.37
N TRP A 71 7.68 -5.95 2.92
CA TRP A 71 8.29 -4.92 3.75
C TRP A 71 7.33 -4.42 4.84
N PHE A 72 6.09 -4.12 4.47
CA PHE A 72 5.06 -3.62 5.38
C PHE A 72 4.73 -4.60 6.51
N ASP A 73 4.71 -5.90 6.24
CA ASP A 73 4.58 -6.96 7.25
C ASP A 73 5.76 -6.99 8.22
N GLY A 74 6.97 -6.67 7.75
CA GLY A 74 8.18 -6.58 8.56
C GLY A 74 8.33 -5.27 9.34
N TRP A 75 7.59 -4.22 8.98
CA TRP A 75 7.65 -2.92 9.63
C TRP A 75 6.93 -2.91 10.97
N THR A 76 7.52 -2.22 11.94
CA THR A 76 6.88 -1.87 13.22
C THR A 76 5.77 -0.85 13.02
N ASP A 77 4.85 -0.71 14.00
CA ASP A 77 3.79 0.30 13.96
C ASP A 77 4.34 1.72 13.78
N LYS A 78 5.51 2.00 14.37
CA LYS A 78 6.21 3.27 14.21
C LYS A 78 6.63 3.49 12.75
N GLU A 79 7.26 2.50 12.13
CA GLU A 79 7.72 2.58 10.73
C GLU A 79 6.53 2.70 9.77
N ARG A 80 5.44 1.96 10.01
CA ARG A 80 4.19 2.10 9.24
C ARG A 80 3.62 3.52 9.35
N ASN A 81 3.63 4.09 10.55
CA ASN A 81 3.18 5.47 10.77
C ASN A 81 4.11 6.50 10.09
N ASP A 82 5.42 6.32 10.16
CA ASP A 82 6.40 7.17 9.49
C ASP A 82 6.21 7.14 7.96
N PHE A 83 5.89 5.96 7.40
CA PHE A 83 5.52 5.82 5.99
C PHE A 83 4.23 6.56 5.63
N MET A 84 3.18 6.47 6.45
CA MET A 84 1.94 7.24 6.24
C MET A 84 2.19 8.75 6.24
N ILE A 85 3.03 9.24 7.16
CA ILE A 85 3.39 10.67 7.22
C ILE A 85 4.11 11.09 5.93
N GLN A 86 5.04 10.29 5.43
CA GLN A 86 5.76 10.60 4.18
C GLN A 86 4.82 10.56 2.96
N LEU A 87 3.89 9.60 2.90
CA LEU A 87 2.84 9.57 1.88
C LEU A 87 1.96 10.81 1.93
N GLN A 88 1.57 11.27 3.12
CA GLN A 88 0.77 12.48 3.29
C GLN A 88 1.50 13.73 2.80
N GLN A 89 2.81 13.80 3.02
CA GLN A 89 3.62 14.92 2.52
C GLN A 89 3.74 14.91 0.99
N LEU A 90 3.78 13.73 0.38
CA LEU A 90 3.92 13.58 -1.06
C LEU A 90 2.58 13.78 -1.78
N ASP A 91 1.49 13.22 -1.25
CA ASP A 91 0.14 13.34 -1.80
C ASP A 91 -0.90 13.43 -0.67
N PRO A 92 -1.25 14.66 -0.23
CA PRO A 92 -2.24 14.87 0.83
C PRO A 92 -3.63 14.37 0.45
N SER A 93 -3.98 14.38 -0.84
CA SER A 93 -5.29 13.95 -1.34
C SER A 93 -5.44 12.44 -1.20
N PHE A 94 -4.37 11.70 -1.52
CA PHE A 94 -4.33 10.26 -1.35
C PHE A 94 -4.61 9.83 0.10
N VAL A 95 -4.01 10.51 1.08
CA VAL A 95 -4.22 10.18 2.50
C VAL A 95 -5.61 10.59 2.98
N ALA A 96 -6.19 11.67 2.44
CA ALA A 96 -7.59 12.02 2.69
C ALA A 96 -8.53 10.91 2.18
N GLU A 97 -8.32 10.42 0.95
CA GLU A 97 -9.08 9.32 0.36
C GLU A 97 -8.92 8.02 1.17
N PHE A 98 -7.71 7.74 1.67
CA PHE A 98 -7.44 6.59 2.55
C PHE A 98 -8.25 6.68 3.85
N ASN A 99 -8.21 7.83 4.52
CA ASN A 99 -8.95 8.05 5.76
C ASN A 99 -10.46 7.95 5.54
N GLU A 100 -10.97 8.47 4.42
CA GLU A 100 -12.37 8.29 4.03
C GLU A 100 -12.71 6.81 3.80
N HIS A 101 -11.82 6.06 3.13
CA HIS A 101 -12.03 4.65 2.84
C HIS A 101 -12.10 3.81 4.13
N VAL A 102 -11.13 4.02 5.04
CA VAL A 102 -11.10 3.36 6.35
C VAL A 102 -12.32 3.75 7.19
N SER A 103 -12.71 5.02 7.20
CA SER A 103 -13.89 5.50 7.94
C SER A 103 -15.21 4.91 7.42
N ARG A 104 -15.31 4.64 6.11
CA ARG A 104 -16.48 4.00 5.50
C ARG A 104 -16.54 2.51 5.83
N GLN A 105 -15.40 1.82 5.85
CA GLN A 105 -15.35 0.39 6.21
C GLN A 105 -15.68 0.16 7.70
N GLN A 106 -15.31 1.08 8.60
CA GLN A 106 -15.63 0.97 10.04
C GLN A 106 -17.11 1.20 10.39
N HIS A 107 -17.90 1.86 9.53
CA HIS A 107 -19.32 2.15 9.77
C HIS A 107 -20.29 1.12 9.19
N SER A 108 -19.81 0.07 8.53
CA SER A 108 -20.66 -0.96 7.92
C SER A 108 -20.90 -2.17 8.84
N VAL A 109 -20.74 -2.00 10.17
CA VAL A 109 -21.01 -3.01 11.20
C VAL A 109 -22.28 -2.65 11.97
#